data_AF-A0A1Z5KZB3-F1
#
_entry.id   AF-A0A1Z5KZB3-F1
#
_cell.length_a   1.000
_cell.length_b   1.000
_cell.length_c   1.000
_cell.angle_alpha   90.00
_cell.angle_beta   90.00
_cell.angle_gamma   90.00
#
_symmetry.space_group_name_H-M   'P 1'
#
loop_
_entity.id
_entity.type
_entity.pdbx_description
1 polymer ?
#
loop_
_entity_poly.entity_id
_entity_poly.type
_entity_poly.pdbx_seq_one_letter_code
_entity_poly.pdbx_strand_id
1 'polypeptide(L)'
;MFLAPPAPHQPFTPPARYRNLFNDITAPRTPSFNTSCNNTKHWLVRKAIYPIPEPVRNWIDESYRNRWRAMLAVDDLVAAVMDTLAATHKLDNTFVFFMSDNGYHLGRRPCVEATVTVEAG
;
A
#
# COMPACT_ATOMS: atom_id res chain seq x y z
N MET A 1 23.94 7.59 -3.80
CA MET A 1 22.85 8.40 -3.19
C MET A 1 21.81 7.43 -2.64
N PHE A 2 21.20 7.73 -1.49
CA PHE A 2 20.12 6.92 -0.91
C PHE A 2 18.95 7.83 -0.55
N LEU A 3 17.74 7.48 -1.02
CA LEU A 3 16.51 8.22 -0.79
C LEU A 3 15.50 7.27 -0.14
N ALA A 4 15.02 7.62 1.06
CA ALA A 4 14.07 6.81 1.84
C ALA A 4 12.89 7.68 2.31
N PRO A 5 11.94 8.01 1.41
CA PRO A 5 10.77 8.78 1.80
C PRO A 5 9.90 7.97 2.78
N PRO A 6 9.35 8.60 3.83
CA PRO A 6 8.52 7.91 4.81
C PRO A 6 7.10 7.60 4.28
N ALA A 7 6.69 8.22 3.17
CA ALA A 7 5.41 7.91 2.53
C ALA A 7 5.44 6.48 1.95
N PRO A 8 4.35 5.71 2.04
CA PRO A 8 3.01 6.05 2.53
C PRO A 8 2.76 5.53 3.96
N HIS A 9 3.70 5.71 4.89
CA HIS A 9 3.47 5.35 6.29
C HIS A 9 2.37 6.24 6.90
N GLN A 10 1.72 5.75 7.95
CA GLN A 10 0.77 6.53 8.74
C GLN A 10 1.47 7.83 9.21
N PRO A 11 0.86 9.03 9.08
CA PRO A 11 -0.57 9.35 9.01
C PRO A 11 -1.28 9.21 7.65
N PHE A 12 -0.63 8.68 6.60
CA PHE A 12 -1.21 8.58 5.25
C PHE A 12 -1.59 9.93 4.64
N THR A 13 -1.04 11.04 5.14
CA THR A 13 -1.44 12.38 4.70
C THR A 13 -1.02 12.62 3.24
N PRO A 14 -1.98 12.78 2.30
CA PRO A 14 -1.63 13.07 0.92
C PRO A 14 -1.27 14.56 0.74
N PRO A 15 -0.45 14.90 -0.27
CA PRO A 15 -0.28 16.28 -0.68
C PRO A 15 -1.61 16.90 -1.12
N ALA A 16 -1.79 18.21 -0.87
CA ALA A 16 -3.01 18.93 -1.21
C ALA A 16 -3.40 18.79 -2.70
N ARG A 17 -2.41 18.71 -3.61
CA ARG A 17 -2.61 18.52 -5.06
C ARG A 17 -3.26 17.17 -5.43
N TYR A 18 -3.14 16.15 -4.58
CA TYR A 18 -3.64 14.79 -4.85
C TYR A 18 -4.83 14.40 -3.98
N ARG A 19 -5.33 15.31 -3.12
CA ARG A 19 -6.38 15.01 -2.13
C ARG A 19 -7.69 14.44 -2.73
N ASN A 20 -8.01 14.81 -3.96
CA ASN A 20 -9.26 14.48 -4.63
C ASN A 20 -9.11 13.36 -5.69
N LEU A 21 -7.95 12.70 -5.77
CA LEU A 21 -7.76 11.57 -6.69
C LEU A 21 -8.27 10.27 -6.06
N PHE A 22 -8.64 9.29 -6.90
CA PHE A 22 -9.01 7.93 -6.47
C PHE A 22 -10.22 7.84 -5.52
N ASN A 23 -11.14 8.81 -5.54
CA ASN A 23 -12.27 8.84 -4.59
C ASN A 23 -13.17 7.60 -4.67
N ASP A 24 -13.28 7.01 -5.86
CA ASP A 24 -14.17 5.86 -6.13
C ASP A 24 -13.46 4.51 -5.94
N ILE A 25 -12.18 4.51 -5.55
CA ILE A 25 -11.41 3.29 -5.34
C ILE A 25 -11.65 2.78 -3.92
N THR A 26 -11.84 1.47 -3.80
CA THR A 26 -11.96 0.74 -2.54
C THR A 26 -10.77 -0.19 -2.35
N ALA A 27 -10.48 -0.54 -1.09
CA ALA A 27 -9.41 -1.49 -0.82
C ALA A 27 -9.77 -2.87 -1.41
N PRO A 28 -8.79 -3.61 -2.00
CA PRO A 28 -9.04 -4.89 -2.63
C PRO A 28 -9.78 -5.88 -1.71
N ARG A 29 -10.96 -6.32 -2.16
CA ARG A 29 -11.82 -7.28 -1.45
C ARG A 29 -11.44 -8.71 -1.81
N THR A 30 -10.27 -9.16 -1.35
CA THR A 30 -9.81 -10.55 -1.60
C THR A 30 -10.70 -11.57 -0.88
N PRO A 31 -10.65 -12.87 -1.24
CA PRO A 31 -11.42 -13.93 -0.56
C PRO A 31 -11.15 -14.04 0.96
N SER A 32 -10.02 -13.49 1.40
CA SER A 32 -9.59 -13.40 2.79
C SER A 32 -10.07 -12.13 3.52
N PHE A 33 -10.71 -11.20 2.82
CA PHE A 33 -11.20 -9.95 3.39
C PHE A 33 -12.51 -10.19 4.13
N ASN A 34 -12.56 -9.75 5.40
CA ASN A 34 -13.75 -9.92 6.24
C ASN A 34 -14.24 -11.38 6.31
N THR A 35 -13.31 -12.32 6.49
CA THR A 35 -13.60 -13.77 6.60
C THR A 35 -13.35 -14.23 8.03
N SER A 36 -14.24 -15.08 8.56
CA SER A 36 -14.04 -15.68 9.89
C SER A 36 -12.91 -16.71 9.86
N CYS A 37 -12.16 -16.80 10.96
CA CYS A 37 -11.12 -17.80 11.11
C CYS A 37 -11.69 -19.05 11.80
N ASN A 38 -11.38 -20.22 11.24
CA ASN A 38 -11.74 -21.50 11.85
C ASN A 38 -10.78 -21.88 13.00
N ASN A 39 -11.04 -23.03 13.63
CA ASN A 39 -10.22 -23.56 14.73
C ASN A 39 -8.86 -24.14 14.30
N THR A 40 -8.45 -24.01 13.03
CA THR A 40 -7.14 -24.50 12.57
C THR A 40 -6.06 -23.41 12.57
N LYS A 41 -6.43 -22.13 12.64
CA LYS A 41 -5.47 -21.00 12.63
C LYS A 41 -4.90 -20.71 14.02
N HIS A 42 -3.76 -20.01 14.14
CA HIS A 42 -3.23 -19.64 15.46
C HIS A 42 -4.22 -18.74 16.24
N TRP A 43 -4.28 -18.90 17.57
CA TRP A 43 -5.30 -18.25 18.41
C TRP A 43 -5.30 -16.71 18.31
N LEU A 44 -4.15 -16.08 18.07
CA LEU A 44 -4.05 -14.63 17.85
C LEU A 44 -4.87 -14.15 16.65
N VAL A 45 -4.89 -14.92 15.56
CA VAL A 45 -5.65 -14.58 14.36
C VAL A 45 -7.15 -14.77 14.61
N ARG A 46 -7.52 -15.73 15.46
CA ARG A 46 -8.92 -15.98 15.87
C ARG A 46 -9.52 -14.87 16.72
N LYS A 47 -8.69 -14.05 17.38
CA LYS A 47 -9.15 -12.88 18.17
C LYS A 47 -9.55 -11.67 17.31
N ALA A 48 -9.43 -11.75 15.99
CA ALA A 48 -9.87 -10.68 15.12
C ALA A 48 -11.40 -10.48 15.22
N ILE A 49 -11.84 -9.23 15.25
CA ILE A 49 -13.26 -8.88 15.23
C ILE A 49 -13.86 -9.34 13.89
N TYR A 50 -14.91 -10.14 13.96
CA TYR A 50 -15.67 -10.61 12.82
C TYR A 50 -17.18 -10.58 13.13
N PRO A 51 -18.03 -10.10 12.21
CA PRO A 51 -17.66 -9.41 10.96
C PRO A 51 -16.98 -8.06 11.25
N ILE A 52 -16.16 -7.59 10.31
CA ILE A 52 -15.52 -6.27 10.37
C ILE A 52 -16.63 -5.20 10.36
N PRO A 53 -16.71 -4.33 11.39
CA PRO A 53 -17.73 -3.29 11.46
C PRO A 53 -17.64 -2.27 10.32
N GLU A 54 -18.76 -1.68 9.95
CA GLU A 54 -18.82 -0.71 8.84
C GLU A 54 -17.86 0.48 8.98
N PRO A 55 -17.73 1.12 10.16
CA PRO A 55 -16.77 2.22 10.33
C PRO A 55 -15.32 1.79 10.05
N VAL A 56 -14.98 0.53 10.37
CA VAL A 56 -13.64 -0.02 10.12
C VAL A 56 -13.43 -0.29 8.63
N ARG A 57 -14.45 -0.79 7.92
CA ARG A 57 -14.38 -0.97 6.45
C ARG A 57 -14.15 0.36 5.74
N ASN A 58 -14.91 1.39 6.12
CA ASN A 58 -14.76 2.73 5.56
C ASN A 58 -13.37 3.32 5.84
N TRP A 59 -12.85 3.10 7.06
CA TRP A 59 -11.48 3.50 7.40
C TRP A 59 -10.43 2.75 6.57
N ILE A 60 -10.60 1.45 6.31
CA ILE A 60 -9.68 0.68 5.46
C ILE A 60 -9.65 1.25 4.04
N ASP A 61 -10.82 1.59 3.47
CA ASP A 61 -10.90 2.15 2.12
C ASP A 61 -10.29 3.55 2.05
N GLU A 62 -10.58 4.41 3.02
CA GLU A 62 -10.01 5.75 3.06
C GLU A 62 -8.49 5.70 3.27
N SER A 63 -8.01 4.81 4.14
CA SER A 63 -6.57 4.56 4.33
C SER A 63 -5.92 4.06 3.03
N TYR A 64 -6.60 3.20 2.28
CA TYR A 64 -6.10 2.72 0.99
C TYR A 64 -5.94 3.86 -0.02
N ARG A 65 -6.99 4.69 -0.19
CA ARG A 65 -6.96 5.87 -1.07
C ARG A 65 -5.87 6.84 -0.66
N ASN A 66 -5.77 7.16 0.62
CA ASN A 66 -4.78 8.09 1.13
C ASN A 66 -3.34 7.61 0.94
N ARG A 67 -3.09 6.30 1.07
CA ARG A 67 -1.79 5.71 0.73
C ARG A 67 -1.45 5.85 -0.75
N TRP A 68 -2.41 5.64 -1.65
CA TRP A 68 -2.21 5.84 -3.09
C TRP A 68 -1.89 7.30 -3.41
N ARG A 69 -2.68 8.23 -2.86
CA ARG A 69 -2.47 9.67 -3.03
C ARG A 69 -1.12 10.14 -2.47
N ALA A 70 -0.67 9.57 -1.34
CA ALA A 70 0.64 9.84 -0.77
C ALA A 70 1.77 9.28 -1.65
N MET A 71 1.57 8.11 -2.27
CA MET A 71 2.57 7.50 -3.16
C MET A 71 2.82 8.34 -4.41
N LEU A 72 1.86 9.11 -4.89
CA LEU A 72 2.08 10.04 -6.01
C LEU A 72 3.14 11.11 -5.68
N ALA A 73 3.34 11.46 -4.40
CA ALA A 73 4.44 12.36 -4.03
C ALA A 73 5.82 11.69 -4.18
N VAL A 74 5.88 10.38 -3.97
CA VAL A 74 7.08 9.57 -4.18
C VAL A 74 7.34 9.43 -5.67
N ASP A 75 6.29 9.25 -6.46
CA ASP A 75 6.36 9.23 -7.92
C ASP A 75 6.95 10.55 -8.48
N ASP A 76 6.46 11.70 -8.00
CA ASP A 76 7.01 13.01 -8.36
C ASP A 76 8.52 13.13 -8.02
N LEU A 77 8.93 12.60 -6.86
CA LEU A 77 10.34 12.60 -6.44
C LEU A 77 11.19 11.74 -7.37
N VAL A 78 10.70 10.56 -7.73
CA VAL A 78 11.40 9.64 -8.64
C VAL A 78 11.55 10.29 -10.02
N ALA A 79 10.48 10.86 -10.56
CA ALA A 79 10.52 11.59 -11.83
C ALA A 79 11.58 12.71 -11.80
N ALA A 80 11.56 13.55 -10.75
CA ALA A 80 12.54 14.64 -10.62
C ALA A 80 13.99 14.16 -10.56
N VAL A 81 14.26 13.03 -9.88
CA VAL A 81 15.60 12.44 -9.82
C VAL A 81 16.03 11.90 -11.19
N MET A 82 15.15 11.18 -11.86
CA MET A 82 15.43 10.62 -13.20
C MET A 82 15.67 11.71 -14.23
N ASP A 83 14.83 12.76 -14.23
CA ASP A 83 14.99 13.93 -15.09
C ASP A 83 16.31 14.66 -14.83
N THR A 84 16.70 14.79 -13.56
CA THR A 84 17.98 15.41 -13.19
C THR A 84 19.17 14.58 -13.67
N LEU A 85 19.11 13.26 -13.55
CA LEU A 85 20.16 12.37 -14.06
C LEU A 85 20.26 12.43 -15.60
N ALA A 86 19.13 12.49 -16.28
CA ALA A 86 19.07 12.64 -17.74
C ALA A 86 19.65 13.99 -18.19
N ALA A 87 19.19 15.09 -17.59
CA ALA A 87 19.63 16.45 -17.91
C ALA A 87 21.12 16.69 -17.64
N THR A 88 21.72 15.91 -16.72
CA THR A 88 23.16 15.98 -16.41
C THR A 88 24.00 14.93 -17.14
N HIS A 89 23.40 14.17 -18.06
CA HIS A 89 24.05 13.08 -18.81
C HIS A 89 24.69 11.99 -17.93
N LYS A 90 24.10 11.75 -16.75
CA LYS A 90 24.59 10.74 -15.78
C LYS A 90 23.76 9.46 -15.77
N LEU A 91 22.59 9.48 -16.43
CA LEU A 91 21.63 8.38 -16.38
C LEU A 91 22.24 7.04 -16.88
N ASP A 92 22.93 7.05 -18.02
CA ASP A 92 23.49 5.84 -18.64
C ASP A 92 24.59 5.15 -17.81
N ASN A 93 25.17 5.88 -16.85
CA ASN A 93 26.20 5.37 -15.95
C ASN A 93 25.72 5.28 -14.48
N THR A 94 24.40 5.24 -14.27
CA THR A 94 23.80 5.17 -12.93
C THR A 94 22.88 3.97 -12.82
N PHE A 95 23.13 3.11 -11.83
CA PHE A 95 22.19 2.06 -11.45
C PHE A 95 21.15 2.58 -10.47
N VAL A 96 19.87 2.32 -10.74
CA VAL A 96 18.75 2.70 -9.90
C VAL A 96 18.08 1.43 -9.35
N PHE A 97 17.97 1.34 -8.03
CA PHE A 97 17.33 0.23 -7.34
C PHE A 97 16.14 0.74 -6.54
N PHE A 98 14.99 0.08 -6.71
CA PHE A 98 13.78 0.33 -5.93
C PHE A 98 13.61 -0.78 -4.91
N MET A 99 13.37 -0.41 -3.66
CA MET A 99 13.13 -1.35 -2.57
C MET A 99 12.13 -0.79 -1.58
N SER A 100 11.46 -1.69 -0.87
CA SER A 100 10.60 -1.37 0.27
C SER A 100 11.01 -2.29 1.42
N ASP A 101 10.86 -1.79 2.64
CA ASP A 101 11.03 -2.55 3.87
C ASP A 101 9.95 -3.64 4.04
N ASN A 102 8.68 -3.30 3.79
CA ASN A 102 7.53 -4.17 3.98
C ASN A 102 6.25 -3.69 3.26
N GLY A 103 5.34 -4.63 2.98
CA GLY A 103 3.98 -4.34 2.52
C GLY A 103 3.02 -3.90 3.64
N TYR A 104 1.78 -3.57 3.28
CA TYR A 104 0.74 -3.15 4.22
C TYR A 104 -0.53 -4.01 4.10
N HIS A 105 -1.08 -4.41 5.24
CA HIS A 105 -2.23 -5.30 5.32
C HIS A 105 -3.54 -4.50 5.44
N LEU A 106 -4.42 -4.62 4.44
CA LEU A 106 -5.70 -3.90 4.35
C LEU A 106 -6.88 -4.80 4.74
N GLY A 107 -6.88 -5.32 5.96
CA GLY A 107 -7.91 -6.26 6.41
C GLY A 107 -7.81 -7.66 5.79
N ARG A 108 -6.75 -7.93 5.01
CA ARG A 108 -6.40 -9.27 4.54
C ARG A 108 -5.82 -10.06 5.71
N ARG A 109 -6.51 -11.12 6.12
CA ARG A 109 -5.98 -12.14 7.04
C ARG A 109 -6.18 -13.51 6.40
N PRO A 110 -5.17 -14.37 6.26
CA PRO A 110 -5.34 -15.69 5.65
C PRO A 110 -6.10 -16.62 6.61
N CYS A 111 -7.42 -16.39 6.75
CA CYS A 111 -8.34 -17.36 7.31
C CYS A 111 -8.68 -18.44 6.27
N VAL A 112 -8.53 -18.14 4.98
CA VAL A 112 -8.48 -19.11 3.86
C VAL A 112 -7.06 -19.68 3.70
N GLU A 113 -6.94 -20.83 3.06
CA GLU A 113 -5.66 -21.45 2.72
C GLU A 113 -4.85 -20.49 1.83
N ALA A 114 -3.57 -20.35 2.13
CA ALA A 114 -2.73 -19.38 1.43
C ALA A 114 -2.37 -19.91 0.05
N THR A 115 -3.22 -19.65 -0.95
CA THR A 115 -2.77 -19.73 -2.34
C THR A 115 -1.95 -18.48 -2.61
N VAL A 116 -0.63 -18.63 -2.65
CA VAL A 116 0.28 -17.56 -3.05
C VAL A 116 -0.02 -17.24 -4.51
N THR A 117 -0.79 -16.18 -4.74
CA THR A 117 -0.94 -15.56 -6.05
C THR A 117 0.09 -14.44 -6.10
N VAL A 118 1.15 -14.67 -6.88
CA VAL A 118 2.02 -13.60 -7.33
C VAL A 118 1.22 -12.85 -8.39
N GLU A 119 0.56 -11.76 -8.01
CA GLU A 119 0.05 -10.82 -9.00
C GLU A 119 1.24 -10.03 -9.55
N ALA A 120 1.70 -10.45 -10.73
CA ALA A 120 2.54 -9.62 -11.59
C ALA A 120 1.67 -8.48 -12.12
N GLY A 121 2.04 -7.25 -11.79
CA GLY A 121 1.58 -6.06 -12.51
C GLY A 121 2.25 -5.93 -13.86
#